data_AF-A0A7S2G6D9-F1
#
_entry.id   AF-A0A7S2G6D9-F1
#
_cell.length_a   1.000
_cell.length_b   1.000
_cell.length_c   1.000
_cell.angle_alpha   90.00
_cell.angle_beta   90.00
_cell.angle_gamma   90.00
#
_symmetry.space_group_name_H-M   'P 1'
#
loop_
_entity.id
_entity.type
_entity.pdbx_description
1 polymer ?
#
loop_
_entity_poly.entity_id
_entity_poly.type
_entity_poly.pdbx_seq_one_letter_code
_entity_poly.pdbx_strand_id
1 'polypeptide(L)'
;KEIAAALLQADVNVRYVSELRSNVRKRVLLESDAGGVNKRKLIQKAVVEELVRMMSAERKPYKLEKGACNIIMFVGLQGSGKTTTCTKYAHYYNRKGWRTALVCADTFRAGAFDQL
;
A
#
# COMPACT_ATOMS: atom_id res chain seq x y z
N LYS A 1 -20.25 10.20 5.65
CA LYS A 1 -19.86 10.28 7.09
C LYS A 1 -19.37 8.92 7.58
N GLU A 2 -20.16 7.86 7.40
CA GLU A 2 -19.80 6.47 7.75
C GLU A 2 -18.43 6.04 7.22
N ILE A 3 -18.14 6.28 5.94
CA ILE A 3 -16.84 5.92 5.33
C ILE A 3 -15.66 6.61 6.05
N ALA A 4 -15.80 7.88 6.40
CA ALA A 4 -14.74 8.61 7.10
C ALA A 4 -14.54 8.07 8.52
N ALA A 5 -15.63 7.72 9.22
CA ALA A 5 -15.55 7.10 10.54
C ALA A 5 -14.88 5.73 10.48
N ALA A 6 -15.23 4.90 9.49
CA ALA A 6 -14.61 3.60 9.28
C ALA A 6 -13.10 3.71 8.99
N LEU A 7 -12.68 4.70 8.19
CA LEU A 7 -11.26 4.94 7.92
C LEU A 7 -10.50 5.37 9.19
N LEU A 8 -11.10 6.22 10.03
CA LEU A 8 -10.51 6.63 11.31
C LEU A 8 -10.41 5.47 12.29
N GLN A 9 -11.42 4.58 12.33
CA GLN A 9 -11.39 3.35 13.13
C GLN A 9 -10.33 2.35 12.64
N ALA A 10 -9.95 2.42 11.37
CA ALA A 10 -8.90 1.62 10.75
C ALA A 10 -7.51 2.27 10.84
N ASP A 11 -7.31 3.22 11.76
CA ASP A 11 -6.04 3.93 12.00
C ASP A 11 -5.48 4.71 10.79
N VAL A 12 -6.34 5.11 9.84
CA VAL A 12 -5.94 6.00 8.75
C VAL A 12 -5.73 7.40 9.29
N ASN A 13 -4.63 8.05 8.89
CA ASN A 13 -4.30 9.40 9.35
C ASN A 13 -5.45 10.40 9.06
N VAL A 14 -5.85 11.14 10.10
CA VAL A 14 -6.94 12.13 10.07
C VAL A 14 -6.78 13.13 8.93
N ARG A 15 -5.56 13.52 8.58
CA ARG A 15 -5.28 14.45 7.48
C ARG A 15 -5.77 13.90 6.14
N TYR A 16 -5.46 12.64 5.83
CA TYR A 16 -5.89 11.98 4.59
C TYR A 16 -7.41 11.78 4.55
N VAL A 17 -8.03 11.43 5.68
CA VAL A 17 -9.49 11.28 5.76
C VAL A 17 -10.19 12.63 5.52
N SER A 18 -9.66 13.71 6.09
CA SER A 18 -10.17 15.07 5.88
C SER A 18 -10.05 15.51 4.42
N GLU A 19 -8.90 15.24 3.80
CA GLU A 19 -8.65 15.54 2.39
C GLU A 19 -9.62 14.76 1.48
N LEU A 20 -9.75 13.45 1.69
CA LEU A 20 -10.68 12.58 0.95
C LEU A 20 -12.11 13.12 1.03
N ARG A 21 -12.57 13.50 2.23
CA ARG A 21 -13.92 14.05 2.42
C ARG A 21 -14.13 15.35 1.65
N SER A 22 -13.12 16.22 1.64
CA SER A 22 -13.16 17.50 0.91
C SER A 22 -13.23 17.28 -0.60
N ASN A 23 -12.38 16.40 -1.13
CA ASN A 23 -12.28 16.11 -2.56
C ASN A 23 -13.55 15.44 -3.11
N VAL A 24 -14.07 14.45 -2.39
CA VAL A 24 -15.34 13.80 -2.76
C VAL A 24 -16.49 14.80 -2.78
N ARG A 25 -16.59 15.69 -1.77
CA ARG A 25 -17.66 16.70 -1.74
C ARG A 25 -17.57 17.66 -2.93
N LYS A 26 -16.36 18.12 -3.27
CA LYS A 26 -16.14 19.01 -4.44
C LYS A 26 -16.53 18.33 -5.75
N ARG A 27 -16.09 17.09 -6.00
CA ARG A 27 -16.44 16.35 -7.23
C ARG A 27 -17.94 16.12 -7.37
N VAL A 28 -18.59 15.67 -6.29
CA VAL A 28 -20.03 15.38 -6.33
C VAL A 28 -20.84 16.65 -6.60
N LEU A 29 -20.46 17.80 -6.02
CA LEU A 29 -21.12 19.09 -6.30
C LEU A 29 -20.96 19.51 -7.77
N LEU A 30 -19.75 19.42 -8.32
CA LEU A 30 -19.46 19.77 -9.72
C LEU A 30 -20.21 18.88 -10.72
N GLU A 31 -20.27 17.57 -10.46
CA GLU A 31 -20.90 16.60 -11.36
C GLU A 31 -22.42 16.46 -11.15
N SER A 32 -22.97 16.96 -10.04
CA SER A 32 -24.41 16.89 -9.78
C SER A 32 -25.25 17.88 -10.57
N ASP A 33 -24.62 18.92 -11.14
CA ASP A 33 -25.28 19.91 -12.00
C ASP A 33 -25.48 19.40 -13.43
N ALA A 34 -24.82 18.30 -13.81
CA ALA A 34 -25.10 17.57 -15.03
C ALA A 34 -26.37 16.71 -14.83
N GLY A 35 -27.50 17.17 -15.35
CA GLY A 35 -28.80 16.50 -15.20
C GLY A 35 -28.80 15.03 -15.66
N GLY A 36 -29.60 14.18 -15.00
CA GLY A 36 -29.81 12.78 -15.39
C GLY A 36 -28.89 11.75 -14.73
N VAL A 37 -27.98 12.15 -13.83
CA VAL A 37 -27.01 11.24 -13.20
C VAL A 37 -27.56 10.63 -11.90
N ASN A 38 -27.44 9.30 -11.74
CA ASN A 38 -27.74 8.62 -10.49
C ASN A 38 -26.73 9.03 -9.40
N LYS A 39 -27.18 9.87 -8.46
CA LYS A 39 -26.36 10.43 -7.37
C LYS A 39 -25.65 9.37 -6.52
N ARG A 40 -26.27 8.20 -6.31
CA ARG A 40 -25.64 7.11 -5.52
C ARG A 40 -24.42 6.56 -6.23
N LYS A 41 -24.53 6.30 -7.54
CA LYS A 41 -23.43 5.80 -8.37
C LYS A 41 -22.31 6.83 -8.49
N LEU A 42 -22.67 8.10 -8.60
CA LEU A 42 -21.72 9.22 -8.64
C LEU A 42 -20.87 9.28 -7.36
N ILE A 43 -21.51 9.25 -6.18
CA ILE A 43 -20.81 9.27 -4.89
C ILE A 43 -19.89 8.05 -4.77
N GLN A 44 -20.37 6.86 -5.13
CA GLN A 44 -19.56 5.64 -5.06
C GLN A 44 -18.31 5.73 -5.95
N LYS A 45 -18.48 6.20 -7.20
CA LYS A 45 -17.38 6.41 -8.13
C LYS A 45 -16.36 7.41 -7.58
N ALA A 46 -16.83 8.57 -7.10
CA ALA A 46 -15.96 9.60 -6.55
C ALA A 46 -15.15 9.11 -5.34
N VAL A 47 -15.77 8.30 -4.46
CA VAL A 47 -15.06 7.70 -3.32
C VAL A 47 -13.99 6.72 -3.77
N VAL A 48 -14.31 5.80 -4.69
CA VAL A 48 -13.35 4.81 -5.19
C VAL A 48 -12.16 5.49 -5.87
N GLU A 49 -12.41 6.49 -6.71
CA GLU A 49 -11.35 7.25 -7.38
C GLU A 49 -10.44 7.97 -6.39
N GLU A 50 -10.99 8.57 -5.33
CA GLU A 50 -10.19 9.25 -4.31
C GLU A 50 -9.38 8.25 -3.46
N LEU A 51 -9.92 7.07 -3.16
CA LEU A 51 -9.18 6.00 -2.50
C LEU A 51 -8.03 5.50 -3.38
N VAL A 52 -8.26 5.30 -4.68
CA VAL A 52 -7.20 4.93 -5.63
C VAL A 52 -6.13 6.01 -5.68
N ARG A 53 -6.53 7.30 -5.72
CA ARG A 53 -5.60 8.43 -5.69
C ARG A 53 -4.72 8.41 -4.44
N MET A 54 -5.31 8.16 -3.27
CA MET A 54 -4.58 8.07 -2.00
C MET A 54 -3.56 6.92 -1.97
N MET A 55 -3.85 5.81 -2.66
CA MET A 55 -2.96 4.64 -2.71
C MET A 55 -1.98 4.64 -3.89
N SER A 56 -2.14 5.57 -4.83
CA SER A 56 -1.31 5.62 -6.04
C SER A 56 0.05 6.24 -5.74
N ALA A 57 1.12 5.51 -6.03
CA ALA A 57 2.47 6.02 -5.97
C ALA A 57 2.90 6.60 -7.32
N GLU A 58 3.57 7.74 -7.33
CA GLU A 58 4.14 8.35 -8.55
C GLU A 58 5.30 7.52 -9.12
N ARG A 59 6.02 6.79 -8.26
CA ARG A 59 7.19 6.00 -8.65
C ARG A 59 6.78 4.59 -9.05
N LYS A 60 7.30 4.13 -10.20
CA LYS A 60 7.18 2.74 -10.62
C LYS A 60 7.93 1.83 -9.64
N PRO A 61 7.41 0.62 -9.35
CA PRO A 61 8.13 -0.37 -8.56
C PRO A 61 9.48 -0.72 -9.19
N TYR A 62 10.49 -0.95 -8.36
CA TYR A 62 11.78 -1.47 -8.80
C TYR A 62 11.60 -2.84 -9.49
N LYS A 63 12.31 -3.05 -10.60
CA LYS A 63 12.28 -4.30 -11.37
C LYS A 63 13.66 -4.93 -11.29
N LEU A 64 13.68 -6.24 -11.01
CA LEU A 64 14.93 -7.00 -11.00
C LEU A 64 15.52 -7.10 -12.40
N GLU A 65 16.84 -6.94 -12.47
CA GLU A 65 17.62 -7.07 -13.69
C GLU A 65 18.11 -8.53 -13.84
N LYS A 66 17.80 -9.17 -14.96
CA LYS A 66 18.26 -10.54 -15.24
C LYS A 66 19.76 -10.54 -15.51
N GLY A 67 20.47 -11.52 -14.96
CA GLY A 67 21.92 -11.67 -15.13
C GLY A 67 22.76 -10.76 -14.22
N ALA A 68 22.14 -9.81 -13.52
CA ALA A 68 22.80 -8.97 -12.53
C ALA A 68 22.54 -9.45 -11.09
N CYS A 69 23.42 -9.05 -10.17
CA CYS A 69 23.20 -9.26 -8.73
C CYS A 69 22.25 -8.17 -8.21
N ASN A 70 21.03 -8.57 -7.83
CA ASN A 70 20.02 -7.65 -7.31
C ASN A 70 20.04 -7.70 -5.77
N ILE A 71 20.53 -6.64 -5.13
CA ILE A 71 20.63 -6.55 -3.67
C ILE A 71 19.45 -5.74 -3.12
N ILE A 72 18.70 -6.33 -2.18
CA ILE A 72 17.48 -5.73 -1.63
C ILE A 72 17.55 -5.76 -0.12
N MET A 73 17.46 -4.58 0.50
CA MET A 73 17.45 -4.43 1.96
C MET A 73 16.02 -4.21 2.46
N PHE A 74 15.60 -5.01 3.44
CA PHE A 74 14.29 -4.87 4.09
C PHE A 74 14.45 -4.02 5.36
N VAL A 75 13.80 -2.85 5.37
CA VAL A 75 13.83 -1.89 6.49
C VAL A 75 12.42 -1.61 6.99
N GLY A 76 12.29 -1.14 8.24
CA GLY A 76 11.00 -0.89 8.87
C GLY A 76 11.06 -0.99 10.39
N LEU A 77 9.97 -0.60 11.05
CA LEU A 77 9.84 -0.59 12.50
C LEU A 77 9.97 -2.00 13.12
N GLN A 78 10.27 -2.07 14.41
CA GLN A 78 10.26 -3.34 15.13
C GLN A 78 8.87 -3.96 15.08
N GLY A 79 8.79 -5.27 14.81
CA GLY A 79 7.51 -5.98 14.69
C GLY A 79 6.77 -5.77 13.35
N SER A 80 7.28 -4.96 12.41
CA SER A 80 6.62 -4.72 11.11
C SER A 80 6.65 -5.90 10.12
N GLY A 81 7.10 -7.09 10.54
CA GLY A 81 7.13 -8.28 9.70
C GLY A 81 8.29 -8.36 8.70
N LYS A 82 9.43 -7.69 8.93
CA LYS A 82 10.59 -7.66 8.01
C LYS A 82 11.09 -9.07 7.65
N THR A 83 11.44 -9.89 8.65
CA THR A 83 11.96 -11.25 8.46
C THR A 83 10.97 -12.11 7.67
N THR A 84 9.70 -12.13 8.05
CA THR A 84 8.67 -12.88 7.32
C THR A 84 8.49 -12.38 5.89
N THR A 85 8.59 -11.06 5.67
CA THR A 85 8.41 -10.47 4.34
C THR A 85 9.59 -10.76 3.43
N CYS A 86 10.84 -10.73 3.92
CA CYS A 86 12.00 -11.06 3.10
C CYS A 86 11.99 -12.53 2.68
N THR A 87 11.60 -13.47 3.56
CA THR A 87 11.46 -14.89 3.21
C THR A 87 10.35 -15.11 2.18
N LYS A 88 9.18 -14.46 2.34
CA LYS A 88 8.10 -14.50 1.33
C LYS A 88 8.52 -13.94 -0.01
N TYR A 89 9.25 -12.82 -0.01
CA TYR A 89 9.77 -12.19 -1.22
C TYR A 89 10.79 -13.09 -1.93
N ALA A 90 11.74 -13.66 -1.20
CA ALA A 90 12.70 -14.61 -1.74
C ALA A 90 11.99 -15.84 -2.32
N HIS A 91 11.06 -16.45 -1.58
CA HIS A 91 10.29 -17.60 -2.05
C HIS A 91 9.48 -17.29 -3.32
N TYR A 92 8.86 -16.11 -3.39
CA TYR A 92 8.12 -15.66 -4.58
C TYR A 92 9.00 -15.60 -5.83
N TYR A 93 10.21 -15.05 -5.72
CA TYR A 93 11.15 -14.97 -6.84
C TYR A 93 11.83 -16.30 -7.16
N ASN A 94 12.09 -17.12 -6.15
CA ASN A 94 12.55 -18.50 -6.32
C ASN A 94 11.58 -19.30 -7.20
N ARG A 95 10.28 -19.24 -6.90
CA ARG A 95 9.23 -19.87 -7.71
C ARG A 95 9.13 -19.34 -9.13
N LYS A 96 9.65 -18.13 -9.40
CA LYS A 96 9.75 -17.53 -10.73
C LYS A 96 11.06 -17.85 -11.46
N GLY A 97 11.88 -18.76 -10.92
CA GLY A 97 13.14 -19.21 -11.51
C GLY A 97 14.35 -18.32 -11.20
N TRP A 98 14.23 -17.38 -10.25
CA TRP A 98 15.38 -16.58 -9.82
C TRP A 98 16.21 -17.34 -8.79
N ARG A 99 17.53 -17.17 -8.86
CA ARG A 99 18.44 -17.64 -7.79
C ARG A 99 18.40 -16.63 -6.64
N THR A 100 17.81 -17.04 -5.52
CA THR A 100 17.61 -16.19 -4.35
C THR A 100 18.48 -16.64 -3.19
N ALA A 101 19.01 -15.69 -2.43
CA ALA A 101 19.69 -15.92 -1.16
C ALA A 101 19.15 -14.95 -0.10
N LEU A 102 19.17 -15.38 1.16
CA LEU A 102 18.81 -14.57 2.32
C LEU A 102 20.06 -14.35 3.18
N VAL A 103 20.17 -13.15 3.75
CA VAL A 103 21.25 -12.79 4.66
C VAL A 103 20.60 -12.26 5.95
N CYS A 104 20.90 -12.89 7.08
CA CYS A 104 20.45 -12.39 8.37
C CYS A 104 21.39 -11.26 8.83
N ALA A 105 20.87 -10.04 8.86
CA ALA A 105 21.56 -8.87 9.38
C ALA A 105 20.95 -8.34 10.70
N ASP A 106 20.04 -9.10 11.32
CA ASP A 106 19.44 -8.78 12.62
C ASP A 106 20.24 -9.48 13.73
N THR A 107 21.24 -8.79 14.28
CA THR A 107 22.14 -9.33 15.31
C THR A 107 21.67 -9.04 16.74
N PHE A 108 20.61 -8.26 16.93
CA PHE A 108 20.16 -7.81 18.24
C PHE A 108 19.03 -8.65 18.81
N ARG A 109 18.11 -9.12 17.96
CA ARG A 109 16.96 -9.89 18.42
C ARG A 109 17.33 -11.36 18.57
N ALA A 110 17.15 -11.91 19.77
CA ALA A 110 17.37 -13.33 20.03
C ALA A 110 16.54 -14.22 19.09
N GLY A 111 17.16 -15.26 18.53
CA GLY A 111 16.53 -16.18 17.58
C GLY A 111 16.22 -15.58 16.20
N ALA A 112 16.73 -14.38 15.86
CA ALA A 112 16.50 -13.79 14.55
C ALA A 112 17.16 -14.60 13.42
N PHE A 113 18.32 -15.20 13.68
CA PHE A 113 18.99 -16.11 12.75
C PHE A 113 18.20 -17.39 12.54
N ASP A 114 17.77 -18.06 13.61
CA ASP A 114 16.98 -19.31 13.52
C ASP A 114 15.59 -19.11 12.89
N GLN A 115 15.03 -17.89 12.99
CA GLN A 115 13.76 -17.56 12.35
C GLN A 115 13.87 -17.39 10.82
N LEU A 116 15.02 -16.91 10.33
CA LEU A 116 15.20 -16.57 8.90
C LEU A 116 15.47 -17.82 8.07
#